data_AF-A0A1W2AFI8-F1
#
_entry.id   AF-A0A1W2AFI8-F1
#
_cell.length_a   1.000
_cell.length_b   1.000
_cell.length_c   1.000
_cell.angle_alpha   90.00
_cell.angle_beta   90.00
_cell.angle_gamma   90.00
#
_symmetry.space_group_name_H-M   'P 1'
#
loop_
_entity.id
_entity.type
_entity.pdbx_description
1 polymer ?
#
loop_
_entity_poly.entity_id
_entity_poly.type
_entity_poly.pdbx_seq_one_letter_code
_entity_poly.pdbx_strand_id
1 'polypeptide(L)'
;MVVATRKWIVRQLTLGEFNSSSDVVRRSCRMALKIAAIAYAMNVLAHFALYGLGLMPYDLMPALVLATALTPPVSFIVAVIAYSVVGFAIHDLAVSRTELERLSRTDMLSGLLNRRAFQDAFDAASGDVTMILFDVDRFKSVNDTHGHKAGDDVIVAVANMLRSIYGEGHVCARIGGEEFAILSFLSSDSDSFALAEAARLKIAGTPISIASGAIQVTISGGIARSTISRGFAEIFAAADSALYLAKAGGRNRIIRASQVESLTASQRSRPEQPGDPLPMQRRA
;
A
#
# COMPACT_ATOMS: atom_id res chain seq x y z
N MET A 1 -17.91 -26.96 10.38
CA MET A 1 -18.86 -25.91 10.81
C MET A 1 -18.13 -24.64 11.29
N VAL A 2 -17.27 -24.70 12.30
CA VAL A 2 -16.56 -23.54 12.90
C VAL A 2 -15.76 -22.69 11.88
N VAL A 3 -15.05 -23.32 10.94
CA VAL A 3 -14.25 -22.59 9.93
C VAL A 3 -15.14 -21.83 8.94
N ALA A 4 -16.30 -22.40 8.57
CA ALA A 4 -17.26 -21.76 7.69
C ALA A 4 -17.95 -20.57 8.39
N THR A 5 -18.34 -20.75 9.65
CA THR A 5 -18.89 -19.68 10.49
C THR A 5 -17.88 -18.55 10.69
N ARG A 6 -16.60 -18.87 10.96
CA ARG A 6 -15.52 -17.88 11.08
C ARG A 6 -15.31 -17.12 9.78
N LYS A 7 -15.23 -17.79 8.63
CA LYS A 7 -15.08 -17.11 7.33
C LYS A 7 -16.29 -16.23 7.01
N TRP A 8 -17.50 -16.67 7.34
CA TRP A 8 -18.72 -15.88 7.14
C TRP A 8 -18.75 -14.63 8.03
N ILE A 9 -18.40 -14.76 9.32
CA ILE A 9 -18.27 -13.63 10.26
C ILE A 9 -17.20 -12.65 9.78
N VAL A 10 -16.01 -13.15 9.43
CA VAL A 10 -14.92 -12.30 8.93
C VAL A 10 -15.38 -11.54 7.68
N ARG A 11 -16.06 -12.20 6.75
CA ARG A 11 -16.56 -11.56 5.51
C ARG A 11 -17.62 -10.49 5.77
N GLN A 12 -18.42 -10.61 6.82
CA GLN A 12 -19.36 -9.57 7.26
C GLN A 12 -18.65 -8.38 7.93
N LEU A 13 -17.47 -8.59 8.51
CA LEU A 13 -16.71 -7.58 9.25
C LEU A 13 -15.62 -6.87 8.42
N THR A 14 -15.13 -7.48 7.32
CA THR A 14 -13.96 -6.98 6.58
C THR A 14 -14.27 -6.20 5.31
N LEU A 15 -15.49 -6.25 4.79
CA LEU A 15 -15.89 -5.32 3.73
C LEU A 15 -16.27 -4.01 4.42
N GLY A 16 -15.87 -2.84 3.89
CA GLY A 16 -16.06 -1.51 4.49
C GLY A 16 -17.52 -1.11 4.71
N GLU A 17 -18.21 -1.87 5.55
CA GLU A 17 -19.64 -1.83 5.83
C GLU A 17 -19.99 -0.89 6.98
N PHE A 18 -18.96 -0.32 7.61
CA PHE A 18 -19.03 0.65 8.70
C PHE A 18 -18.14 1.86 8.37
N ASN A 19 -18.33 2.46 7.21
CA ASN A 19 -17.62 3.68 6.82
C ASN A 19 -18.23 4.95 7.43
N SER A 20 -19.42 4.83 8.04
CA SER A 20 -20.11 5.94 8.68
C SER A 20 -21.01 5.46 9.83
N SER A 21 -21.29 6.36 10.77
CA SER A 21 -22.21 6.08 11.89
C SER A 21 -23.64 5.74 11.42
N SER A 22 -24.08 6.28 10.28
CA SER A 22 -25.39 5.95 9.70
C SER A 22 -25.42 4.53 9.11
N ASP A 23 -24.31 4.06 8.54
CA ASP A 23 -24.19 2.68 8.07
C ASP A 23 -24.28 1.68 9.24
N VAL A 24 -23.61 1.99 10.37
CA VAL A 24 -23.66 1.18 11.59
C VAL A 24 -25.11 0.98 12.04
N VAL A 25 -25.88 2.07 12.16
CA VAL A 25 -27.28 2.02 12.62
C VAL A 25 -28.16 1.24 11.65
N ARG A 26 -28.09 1.55 10.35
CA ARG A 26 -28.89 0.89 9.32
C ARG A 26 -28.64 -0.61 9.27
N ARG A 27 -27.37 -1.03 9.38
CA ARG A 27 -27.00 -2.44 9.35
C ARG A 27 -27.43 -3.16 10.61
N SER A 28 -27.30 -2.51 11.77
CA SER A 28 -27.73 -3.04 13.07
C SER A 28 -29.21 -3.35 13.07
N CYS A 29 -30.07 -2.45 12.57
CA CYS A 29 -31.51 -2.71 12.42
C CYS A 29 -31.81 -3.90 11.50
N ARG A 30 -31.12 -4.00 10.36
CA ARG A 30 -31.33 -5.11 9.40
C ARG A 30 -30.88 -6.46 9.98
N MET A 31 -29.78 -6.50 10.71
CA MET A 31 -29.29 -7.72 11.37
C MET A 31 -30.18 -8.09 12.56
N ALA A 32 -30.64 -7.11 13.33
CA ALA A 32 -31.59 -7.33 14.42
C ALA A 32 -32.90 -7.93 13.93
N LEU A 33 -33.43 -7.49 12.79
CA LEU A 33 -34.63 -8.09 12.20
C LEU A 33 -34.43 -9.57 11.85
N LYS A 34 -33.28 -9.93 11.26
CA LYS A 34 -32.95 -11.33 10.93
C LYS A 34 -32.80 -12.18 12.19
N ILE A 35 -32.10 -11.67 13.20
CA ILE A 35 -31.89 -12.36 14.48
C ILE A 35 -33.23 -12.56 15.18
N ALA A 36 -34.09 -11.54 15.22
CA ALA A 36 -35.42 -11.63 15.83
C ALA A 36 -36.30 -12.66 15.12
N ALA A 37 -36.29 -12.70 13.79
CA ALA A 37 -37.03 -13.68 13.02
C ALA A 37 -36.55 -15.13 13.29
N ILE A 38 -35.23 -15.35 13.33
CA ILE A 38 -34.65 -16.66 13.65
C ILE A 38 -34.97 -17.07 15.09
N ALA A 39 -34.78 -16.16 16.05
CA ALA A 39 -35.07 -16.41 17.46
C ALA A 39 -36.55 -16.75 17.68
N TYR A 40 -37.45 -16.03 17.02
CA TYR A 40 -38.88 -16.33 17.06
C TYR A 40 -39.21 -17.71 16.47
N ALA A 41 -38.68 -18.04 15.29
CA ALA A 41 -38.90 -19.34 14.67
C ALA A 41 -38.38 -20.50 15.55
N MET A 42 -37.17 -20.34 16.12
CA MET A 42 -36.61 -21.30 17.08
C MET A 42 -37.49 -21.43 18.33
N ASN A 43 -38.01 -20.32 18.85
CA ASN A 43 -38.85 -20.34 20.05
C ASN A 43 -40.18 -21.05 19.81
N VAL A 44 -40.85 -20.77 18.68
CA VAL A 44 -42.08 -21.46 18.29
C VAL A 44 -41.84 -22.97 18.13
N LEU A 45 -40.77 -23.36 17.44
CA LEU A 45 -40.41 -24.76 17.25
C LEU A 45 -40.14 -25.46 18.59
N ALA A 46 -39.43 -24.81 19.52
CA ALA A 46 -39.18 -25.34 20.85
C ALA A 46 -40.48 -25.58 21.63
N HIS A 47 -41.45 -24.66 21.55
CA HIS A 47 -42.74 -24.83 22.21
C HIS A 47 -43.53 -26.03 21.67
N PHE A 48 -43.55 -26.22 20.34
CA PHE A 48 -44.18 -27.41 19.74
C PHE A 48 -43.47 -28.70 20.15
N ALA A 49 -42.14 -28.72 20.17
CA ALA A 49 -41.37 -29.89 20.57
C ALA A 49 -41.62 -30.27 22.04
N LEU A 50 -41.58 -29.29 22.95
CA LEU A 50 -41.83 -29.50 24.37
C LEU A 50 -43.25 -30.00 24.65
N TYR A 51 -44.25 -29.47 23.92
CA TYR A 51 -45.63 -29.94 24.01
C TYR A 51 -45.78 -31.39 23.53
N GLY A 52 -45.18 -31.73 22.37
CA GLY A 52 -45.21 -33.09 21.83
C GLY A 52 -44.52 -34.13 22.74
N LEU A 53 -43.56 -33.70 23.56
CA LEU A 53 -42.87 -34.54 24.54
C LEU A 53 -43.58 -34.60 25.92
N GLY A 54 -44.69 -33.87 26.11
CA GLY A 54 -45.41 -33.83 27.39
C GLY A 54 -44.63 -33.12 28.51
N LEU A 55 -43.68 -32.25 28.17
CA LEU A 55 -42.80 -31.55 29.13
C LEU A 55 -43.33 -30.17 29.53
N MET A 56 -44.44 -29.72 28.96
CA MET A 56 -45.03 -28.40 29.24
C MET A 56 -45.97 -28.46 30.45
N PRO A 57 -45.77 -27.61 31.49
CA PRO A 57 -46.67 -27.54 32.64
C PRO A 57 -47.93 -26.68 32.38
N TYR A 58 -48.08 -26.13 31.18
CA TYR A 58 -49.18 -25.25 30.76
C TYR A 58 -49.63 -25.56 29.32
N ASP A 59 -50.80 -25.06 28.95
CA ASP A 59 -51.37 -25.26 27.62
C ASP A 59 -50.57 -24.56 26.52
N LEU A 60 -50.58 -25.16 25.32
CA LEU A 60 -49.81 -24.67 24.17
C LEU A 60 -50.23 -23.28 23.69
N MET A 61 -51.53 -22.97 23.67
CA MET A 61 -52.03 -21.72 23.10
C MET A 61 -51.60 -20.47 23.90
N PRO A 62 -51.79 -20.40 25.24
CA PRO A 62 -51.28 -19.28 26.03
C PRO A 62 -49.77 -19.10 25.92
N ALA A 63 -49.03 -20.20 25.82
CA ALA A 63 -47.58 -20.18 25.65
C ALA A 63 -47.16 -19.54 24.33
N LEU A 64 -47.81 -19.91 23.22
CA LEU A 64 -47.52 -19.34 21.90
C LEU A 64 -47.90 -17.85 21.83
N VAL A 65 -48.98 -17.43 22.48
CA VAL A 65 -49.35 -16.00 22.59
C VAL A 65 -48.25 -15.23 23.31
N LEU A 66 -47.78 -15.72 24.46
CA LEU A 66 -46.71 -15.08 25.22
C LEU A 66 -45.38 -15.06 24.44
N ALA A 67 -45.03 -16.17 23.80
CA ALA A 67 -43.84 -16.28 22.95
C ALA A 67 -43.89 -15.29 21.79
N THR A 68 -45.03 -15.14 21.13
CA THR A 68 -45.21 -14.21 20.01
C THR A 68 -45.21 -12.74 20.46
N ALA A 69 -45.79 -12.46 21.62
CA ALA A 69 -45.85 -11.10 22.15
C ALA A 69 -44.48 -10.61 22.66
N LEU A 70 -43.68 -11.48 23.28
CA LEU A 70 -42.44 -11.08 23.95
C LEU A 70 -41.18 -11.34 23.12
N THR A 71 -41.10 -12.44 22.37
CA THR A 71 -39.83 -12.86 21.76
C THR A 71 -39.37 -11.89 20.67
N PRO A 72 -40.19 -11.50 19.68
CA PRO A 72 -39.75 -10.58 18.64
C PRO A 72 -39.26 -9.22 19.17
N PRO A 73 -39.99 -8.49 20.05
CA PRO A 73 -39.51 -7.19 20.52
C PRO A 73 -38.26 -7.31 21.40
N VAL A 74 -38.20 -8.29 22.31
CA VAL A 74 -37.02 -8.49 23.17
C VAL A 74 -35.79 -8.84 22.35
N SER A 75 -35.90 -9.84 21.46
CA SER A 75 -34.78 -10.26 20.62
C SER A 75 -34.32 -9.16 19.66
N PHE A 76 -35.25 -8.36 19.12
CA PHE A 76 -34.92 -7.21 18.28
C PHE A 76 -34.14 -6.15 19.07
N ILE A 77 -34.64 -5.72 20.24
CA ILE A 77 -33.98 -4.68 21.07
C ILE A 77 -32.58 -5.13 21.48
N VAL A 78 -32.45 -6.36 22.01
CA VAL A 78 -31.16 -6.92 22.41
C VAL A 78 -30.20 -6.98 21.22
N ALA A 79 -30.68 -7.44 20.06
CA ALA A 79 -29.86 -7.52 18.87
C ALA A 79 -29.43 -6.14 18.35
N VAL A 80 -30.31 -5.13 18.34
CA VAL A 80 -29.96 -3.75 17.95
C VAL A 80 -28.86 -3.21 18.85
N ILE A 81 -29.00 -3.34 20.18
CA ILE A 81 -28.00 -2.84 21.14
C ILE A 81 -26.67 -3.55 20.92
N ALA A 82 -26.66 -4.88 20.93
CA ALA A 82 -25.44 -5.67 20.80
C ALA A 82 -24.71 -5.37 19.47
N TYR A 83 -25.44 -5.33 18.34
CA TYR A 83 -24.82 -5.08 17.04
C TYR A 83 -24.35 -3.64 16.89
N SER A 84 -25.07 -2.67 17.47
CA SER A 84 -24.65 -1.26 17.45
C SER A 84 -23.37 -1.05 18.25
N VAL A 85 -23.28 -1.62 19.47
CA VAL A 85 -22.07 -1.54 20.31
C VAL A 85 -20.86 -2.11 19.57
N VAL A 86 -21.00 -3.31 18.97
CA VAL A 86 -19.92 -3.94 18.20
C VAL A 86 -19.59 -3.12 16.95
N GLY A 87 -20.61 -2.63 16.23
CA GLY A 87 -20.42 -1.84 15.01
C GLY A 87 -19.70 -0.52 15.27
N PHE A 88 -20.06 0.21 16.32
CA PHE A 88 -19.37 1.44 16.72
C PHE A 88 -17.94 1.17 17.18
N ALA A 89 -17.71 0.13 17.98
CA ALA A 89 -16.34 -0.23 18.39
C ALA A 89 -15.43 -0.55 17.19
N ILE A 90 -15.97 -1.23 16.17
CA ILE A 90 -15.23 -1.54 14.94
C ILE A 90 -14.98 -0.27 14.11
N HIS A 91 -15.99 0.59 13.98
CA HIS A 91 -15.86 1.88 13.31
C HIS A 91 -14.77 2.74 13.95
N ASP A 92 -14.81 2.91 15.28
CA ASP A 92 -13.85 3.75 16.00
C ASP A 92 -12.42 3.18 15.92
N LEU A 93 -12.29 1.85 15.98
CA LEU A 93 -11.00 1.19 15.76
C LEU A 93 -10.47 1.43 14.34
N ALA A 94 -11.35 1.38 13.33
CA ALA A 94 -10.97 1.62 11.94
C ALA A 94 -10.55 3.09 11.71
N VAL A 95 -11.29 4.04 12.27
CA VAL A 95 -10.96 5.48 12.20
C VAL A 95 -9.65 5.76 12.94
N SER A 96 -9.49 5.23 14.16
CA SER A 96 -8.27 5.41 14.94
C SER A 96 -7.05 4.81 14.24
N ARG A 97 -7.16 3.63 13.63
CA ARG A 97 -6.08 3.06 12.81
C ARG A 97 -5.74 3.95 11.63
N THR A 98 -6.74 4.41 10.90
CA THR A 98 -6.53 5.29 9.73
C THR A 98 -5.86 6.59 10.16
N GLU A 99 -6.27 7.17 11.29
CA GLU A 99 -5.67 8.39 11.83
C GLU A 99 -4.25 8.15 12.34
N LEU A 100 -3.98 7.04 13.04
CA LEU A 100 -2.63 6.66 13.46
C LEU A 100 -1.71 6.45 12.25
N GLU A 101 -2.21 5.79 11.21
CA GLU A 101 -1.47 5.62 9.96
C GLU A 101 -1.28 6.95 9.21
N ARG A 102 -2.25 7.87 9.27
CA ARG A 102 -2.17 9.21 8.68
C ARG A 102 -1.17 10.09 9.44
N LEU A 103 -1.15 10.00 10.77
CA LEU A 103 -0.18 10.66 11.64
C LEU A 103 1.22 10.07 11.45
N SER A 104 1.31 8.76 11.14
CA SER A 104 2.56 8.09 10.78
C SER A 104 2.99 8.44 9.35
N ARG A 105 3.35 9.70 9.10
CA ARG A 105 3.86 10.18 7.79
C ARG A 105 5.30 9.76 7.51
N THR A 106 6.00 9.27 8.52
CA THR A 106 7.44 8.99 8.47
C THR A 106 7.73 7.50 8.49
N ASP A 107 8.79 7.08 7.79
CA ASP A 107 9.40 5.78 7.95
C ASP A 107 10.24 5.76 9.23
N MET A 108 9.95 4.83 10.13
CA MET A 108 10.53 4.79 11.48
C MET A 108 12.04 4.52 11.50
N LEU A 109 12.56 3.84 10.48
CA LEU A 109 13.99 3.53 10.40
C LEU A 109 14.79 4.72 9.85
N SER A 110 14.40 5.24 8.68
CA SER A 110 15.12 6.31 8.01
C SER A 110 14.80 7.71 8.53
N GLY A 111 13.65 7.89 9.20
CA GLY A 111 13.14 9.20 9.61
C GLY A 111 12.69 10.08 8.45
N LEU A 112 12.70 9.57 7.21
CA LEU A 112 12.16 10.24 6.02
C LEU A 112 10.64 10.06 5.94
N LEU A 113 10.01 10.71 4.97
CA LEU A 113 8.61 10.44 4.67
C LEU A 113 8.44 9.00 4.17
N ASN A 114 7.27 8.41 4.40
CA ASN A 114 6.94 7.12 3.82
C ASN A 114 6.28 7.27 2.44
N ARG A 115 6.03 6.13 1.78
CA ARG A 115 5.39 6.08 0.45
C ARG A 115 4.07 6.84 0.37
N ARG A 116 3.22 6.74 1.40
CA ARG A 116 1.92 7.43 1.42
C ARG A 116 2.12 8.94 1.48
N ALA A 117 2.93 9.42 2.42
CA ALA A 117 3.21 10.85 2.55
C ALA A 117 3.95 11.44 1.33
N PHE A 118 4.76 10.63 0.64
CA PHE A 118 5.37 11.00 -0.64
C PHE A 118 4.33 11.21 -1.75
N GLN A 119 3.38 10.28 -1.88
CA GLN A 119 2.29 10.39 -2.85
C GLN A 119 1.38 11.59 -2.52
N ASP A 120 1.02 11.77 -1.25
CA ASP A 120 0.26 12.96 -0.82
C ASP A 120 0.98 14.26 -1.21
N ALA A 121 2.30 14.31 -1.07
CA ALA A 121 3.10 15.48 -1.41
C ALA A 121 3.19 15.70 -2.94
N PHE A 122 3.18 14.63 -3.73
CA PHE A 122 3.07 14.71 -5.19
C PHE A 122 1.69 15.27 -5.59
N ASP A 123 0.61 14.73 -5.03
CA ASP A 123 -0.76 15.12 -5.36
C ASP A 123 -1.06 16.57 -4.93
N ALA A 124 -0.39 17.07 -3.88
CA ALA A 124 -0.49 18.46 -3.43
C ALA A 124 0.35 19.45 -4.24
N ALA A 125 1.29 18.99 -5.07
CA ALA A 125 2.17 19.86 -5.83
C ALA A 125 1.39 20.60 -6.93
N SER A 126 1.47 21.94 -6.95
CA SER A 126 0.69 22.79 -7.86
C SER A 126 1.42 23.16 -9.17
N GLY A 127 2.40 22.38 -9.60
CA GLY A 127 3.22 22.68 -10.77
C GLY A 127 4.12 21.53 -11.21
N ASP A 128 5.03 21.80 -12.16
CA ASP A 128 5.98 20.81 -12.63
C ASP A 128 6.91 20.36 -11.49
N VAL A 129 6.97 19.04 -11.28
CA VAL A 129 7.87 18.40 -10.33
C VAL A 129 8.78 17.42 -11.04
N THR A 130 9.96 17.17 -10.48
CA THR A 130 10.85 16.13 -10.97
C THR A 130 10.94 15.02 -9.93
N MET A 131 10.52 13.81 -10.32
CA MET A 131 10.61 12.62 -9.49
C MET A 131 11.95 11.94 -9.72
N ILE A 132 12.63 11.60 -8.63
CA ILE A 132 13.87 10.82 -8.67
C ILE A 132 13.66 9.59 -7.80
N LEU A 133 13.81 8.40 -8.38
CA LEU A 133 13.83 7.15 -7.65
C LEU A 133 15.27 6.68 -7.50
N PHE A 134 15.66 6.31 -6.29
CA PHE A 134 16.96 5.74 -5.96
C PHE A 134 16.81 4.35 -5.38
N ASP A 135 17.80 3.52 -5.61
CA ASP A 135 17.93 2.21 -4.99
C ASP A 135 19.38 1.95 -4.60
N VAL A 136 19.58 1.37 -3.41
CA VAL A 136 20.91 0.99 -2.92
C VAL A 136 21.39 -0.26 -3.66
N ASP A 137 22.48 -0.09 -4.40
CA ASP A 137 23.04 -1.13 -5.23
C ASP A 137 23.52 -2.32 -4.39
N ARG A 138 23.06 -3.52 -4.77
CA ARG A 138 23.46 -4.79 -4.13
C ARG A 138 23.14 -4.82 -2.63
N PHE A 139 22.10 -4.12 -2.18
CA PHE A 139 21.71 -4.08 -0.76
C PHE A 139 21.50 -5.46 -0.13
N LYS A 140 20.91 -6.41 -0.88
CA LYS A 140 20.81 -7.81 -0.43
C LYS A 140 22.17 -8.42 -0.07
N SER A 141 23.22 -8.13 -0.85
CA SER A 141 24.58 -8.60 -0.56
C SER A 141 25.12 -8.03 0.75
N VAL A 142 24.79 -6.78 1.07
CA VAL A 142 25.16 -6.16 2.36
C VAL A 142 24.49 -6.93 3.51
N ASN A 143 23.19 -7.20 3.40
CA ASN A 143 22.46 -7.97 4.42
C ASN A 143 23.00 -9.39 4.56
N ASP A 144 23.23 -10.08 3.44
CA ASP A 144 23.71 -11.46 3.44
C ASP A 144 25.13 -11.58 4.01
N THR A 145 25.97 -10.54 3.87
CA THR A 145 27.37 -10.55 4.31
C THR A 145 27.55 -10.01 5.74
N HIS A 146 26.81 -8.97 6.11
CA HIS A 146 27.02 -8.22 7.36
C HIS A 146 25.82 -8.27 8.32
N GLY A 147 24.73 -8.93 7.92
CA GLY A 147 23.49 -9.04 8.69
C GLY A 147 22.55 -7.84 8.52
N HIS A 148 21.29 -8.04 8.89
CA HIS A 148 20.23 -7.03 8.71
C HIS A 148 20.51 -5.71 9.44
N LYS A 149 21.18 -5.75 10.60
CA LYS A 149 21.56 -4.53 11.33
C LYS A 149 22.48 -3.62 10.51
N ALA A 150 23.42 -4.19 9.75
CA ALA A 150 24.27 -3.41 8.86
C ALA A 150 23.48 -2.83 7.68
N GLY A 151 22.47 -3.56 7.18
CA GLY A 151 21.51 -3.02 6.21
C GLY A 151 20.75 -1.81 6.77
N ASP A 152 20.26 -1.91 8.00
CA ASP A 152 19.57 -0.80 8.68
C ASP A 152 20.48 0.42 8.83
N ASP A 153 21.74 0.22 9.25
CA ASP A 153 22.75 1.29 9.34
C ASP A 153 22.99 1.96 7.98
N VAL A 154 23.02 1.18 6.89
CA VAL A 154 23.12 1.70 5.52
C VAL A 154 21.90 2.54 5.14
N ILE A 155 20.69 2.07 5.43
CA ILE A 155 19.46 2.82 5.15
C ILE A 155 19.46 4.17 5.88
N VAL A 156 19.82 4.18 7.17
CA VAL A 156 19.90 5.40 7.97
C VAL A 156 20.94 6.37 7.41
N ALA A 157 22.13 5.87 7.05
CA ALA A 157 23.18 6.71 6.49
C ALA A 157 22.80 7.29 5.13
N VAL A 158 22.23 6.49 4.22
CA VAL A 158 21.75 6.95 2.91
C VAL A 158 20.64 7.98 3.09
N ALA A 159 19.68 7.74 3.97
CA ALA A 159 18.60 8.68 4.27
C ALA A 159 19.12 10.04 4.73
N ASN A 160 20.09 10.04 5.66
CA ASN A 160 20.71 11.27 6.16
C ASN A 160 21.49 12.00 5.07
N MET A 161 22.20 11.28 4.20
CA MET A 161 22.89 11.87 3.06
C MET A 161 21.90 12.52 2.09
N LEU A 162 20.82 11.83 1.70
CA LEU A 162 19.78 12.40 0.84
C LEU A 162 19.15 13.64 1.47
N ARG A 163 18.73 13.56 2.74
CA ARG A 163 18.19 14.72 3.47
C ARG A 163 19.16 15.91 3.49
N SER A 164 20.45 15.67 3.68
CA SER A 164 21.46 16.74 3.69
C SER A 164 21.69 17.42 2.35
N ILE A 165 21.39 16.73 1.24
CA ILE A 165 21.57 17.25 -0.13
C ILE A 165 20.33 18.00 -0.57
N TYR A 166 19.15 17.42 -0.34
CA TYR A 166 17.89 17.94 -0.84
C TYR A 166 17.24 18.96 0.12
N GLY A 167 17.53 18.88 1.42
CA GLY A 167 17.03 19.83 2.42
C GLY A 167 15.49 19.89 2.51
N GLU A 168 14.98 20.95 3.13
CA GLU A 168 13.53 21.16 3.32
C GLU A 168 12.80 21.67 2.08
N GLY A 169 13.53 22.16 1.07
CA GLY A 169 12.96 22.64 -0.19
C GLY A 169 12.49 21.51 -1.12
N HIS A 170 12.67 20.25 -0.73
CA HIS A 170 12.37 19.06 -1.50
C HIS A 170 11.75 17.98 -0.61
N VAL A 171 11.01 17.05 -1.21
CA VAL A 171 10.40 15.93 -0.49
C VAL A 171 11.36 14.76 -0.55
N CYS A 172 11.80 14.25 0.60
CA CYS A 172 12.60 13.03 0.70
C CYS A 172 11.80 11.92 1.36
N ALA A 173 11.71 10.75 0.72
CA ALA A 173 10.96 9.62 1.23
C ALA A 173 11.72 8.29 1.06
N ARG A 174 11.41 7.33 1.93
CA ARG A 174 11.70 5.91 1.74
C ARG A 174 10.41 5.22 1.34
N ILE A 175 10.39 4.64 0.14
CA ILE A 175 9.18 4.09 -0.48
C ILE A 175 9.15 2.56 -0.51
N GLY A 176 10.27 1.92 -0.20
CA GLY A 176 10.45 0.47 -0.15
C GLY A 176 11.58 0.07 0.81
N GLY A 177 12.08 -1.16 0.70
CA GLY A 177 13.15 -1.69 1.56
C GLY A 177 14.44 -0.89 1.42
N GLU A 178 15.02 -0.88 0.23
CA GLU A 178 16.22 -0.11 -0.15
C GLU A 178 15.94 1.04 -1.12
N GLU A 179 14.67 1.36 -1.32
CA GLU A 179 14.19 2.31 -2.31
C GLU A 179 13.84 3.66 -1.69
N PHE A 180 14.41 4.72 -2.26
CA PHE A 180 14.18 6.10 -1.86
C PHE A 180 13.58 6.89 -3.02
N ALA A 181 12.79 7.91 -2.69
CA ALA A 181 12.19 8.78 -3.69
C ALA A 181 12.32 10.25 -3.28
N ILE A 182 12.60 11.09 -4.27
CA ILE A 182 12.69 12.53 -4.13
C ILE A 182 11.67 13.21 -5.04
N LEU A 183 10.94 14.20 -4.52
CA LEU A 183 10.30 15.22 -5.37
C LEU A 183 11.15 16.49 -5.30
N SER A 184 11.77 16.79 -6.44
CA SER A 184 12.47 18.04 -6.69
C SER A 184 11.50 19.05 -7.29
N PHE A 185 11.47 20.24 -6.70
CA PHE A 185 10.66 21.38 -7.17
C PHE A 185 11.50 22.37 -7.99
N LEU A 186 12.65 21.92 -8.51
CA LEU A 186 13.49 22.75 -9.37
C LEU A 186 12.88 22.88 -10.76
N SER A 187 12.92 24.11 -11.29
CA SER A 187 12.39 24.41 -12.62
C SER A 187 13.19 23.76 -13.75
N SER A 188 14.48 23.45 -13.53
CA SER A 188 15.40 22.86 -14.51
C SER A 188 15.56 21.34 -14.32
N ASP A 189 15.36 20.58 -15.40
CA ASP A 189 15.67 19.13 -15.43
C ASP A 189 17.17 18.88 -15.21
N SER A 190 18.03 19.74 -15.77
CA SER A 190 19.47 19.67 -15.61
C SER A 190 19.91 19.84 -14.15
N ASP A 191 19.25 20.74 -13.41
CA ASP A 191 19.61 21.00 -12.01
C ASP A 191 19.17 19.85 -11.12
N SER A 192 17.97 19.29 -11.38
CA SER A 192 17.49 18.09 -10.69
C SER A 192 18.40 16.89 -10.95
N PHE A 193 18.89 16.73 -12.18
CA PHE A 193 19.88 15.70 -12.51
C PHE A 193 21.23 15.95 -11.82
N ALA A 194 21.71 17.19 -11.78
CA ALA A 194 22.96 17.54 -11.11
C ALA A 194 22.90 17.23 -9.60
N LEU A 195 21.78 17.52 -8.93
CA LEU A 195 21.56 17.11 -7.53
C LEU A 195 21.51 15.59 -7.38
N ALA A 196 20.88 14.88 -8.31
CA ALA A 196 20.86 13.41 -8.29
C ALA A 196 22.26 12.81 -8.43
N GLU A 197 23.09 13.34 -9.33
CA GLU A 197 24.48 12.93 -9.49
C GLU A 197 25.33 13.30 -8.26
N ALA A 198 25.09 14.48 -7.65
CA ALA A 198 25.74 14.85 -6.40
C ALA A 198 25.40 13.87 -5.26
N ALA A 199 24.14 13.43 -5.18
CA ALA A 199 23.71 12.41 -4.24
C ALA A 199 24.41 11.07 -4.48
N ARG A 200 24.45 10.62 -5.73
CA ARG A 200 25.16 9.41 -6.13
C ARG A 200 26.63 9.44 -5.75
N LEU A 201 27.32 10.52 -6.09
CA LEU A 201 28.75 10.69 -5.80
C LEU A 201 29.01 10.78 -4.30
N LYS A 202 28.18 11.50 -3.54
CA LYS A 202 28.31 11.60 -2.08
C LYS A 202 28.18 10.23 -1.43
N ILE A 203 27.16 9.45 -1.82
CA ILE A 203 26.93 8.12 -1.25
C ILE A 203 28.06 7.16 -1.63
N ALA A 204 28.50 7.15 -2.89
CA ALA A 204 29.62 6.32 -3.34
C ALA A 204 30.95 6.70 -2.66
N GLY A 205 31.15 7.98 -2.34
CA GLY A 205 32.38 8.49 -1.73
C GLY A 205 32.41 8.45 -0.20
N THR A 206 31.31 8.08 0.47
CA THR A 206 31.20 8.13 1.93
C THR A 206 31.12 6.71 2.51
N PRO A 207 32.18 6.19 3.16
CA PRO A 207 32.11 4.94 3.89
C PRO A 207 31.07 5.01 5.02
N ILE A 208 30.21 4.01 5.10
CA ILE A 208 29.18 3.89 6.13
C ILE A 208 29.73 3.04 7.27
N SER A 209 29.74 3.60 8.48
CA SER A 209 30.16 2.89 9.68
C SER A 209 29.09 1.89 10.11
N ILE A 210 29.50 0.64 10.32
CA ILE A 210 28.68 -0.46 10.82
C ILE A 210 29.43 -1.14 11.99
N ALA A 211 28.76 -2.03 12.72
CA ALA A 211 29.37 -2.71 13.87
C ALA A 211 30.67 -3.48 13.52
N SER A 212 30.77 -4.03 12.31
CA SER A 212 31.93 -4.80 11.85
C SER A 212 33.01 -3.98 11.12
N GLY A 213 32.90 -2.65 11.06
CA GLY A 213 33.85 -1.78 10.37
C GLY A 213 33.18 -0.70 9.52
N ALA A 214 33.72 -0.43 8.33
CA ALA A 214 33.12 0.49 7.37
C ALA A 214 32.89 -0.21 6.04
N ILE A 215 31.75 0.06 5.41
CA ILE A 215 31.41 -0.46 4.09
C ILE A 215 31.12 0.68 3.12
N GLN A 216 31.42 0.47 1.85
CA GLN A 216 31.03 1.37 0.78
C GLN A 216 29.86 0.78 0.01
N VAL A 217 28.88 1.62 -0.28
CA VAL A 217 27.72 1.28 -1.09
C VAL A 217 27.56 2.32 -2.19
N THR A 218 26.89 1.96 -3.26
CA THR A 218 26.50 2.89 -4.33
C THR A 218 24.99 2.92 -4.45
N ILE A 219 24.48 3.94 -5.14
CA ILE A 219 23.08 4.02 -5.50
C ILE A 219 22.93 4.16 -7.01
N SER A 220 21.88 3.56 -7.55
CA SER A 220 21.42 3.81 -8.91
C SER A 220 20.15 4.65 -8.85
N GLY A 221 19.93 5.49 -9.86
CA GLY A 221 18.77 6.38 -9.88
C GLY A 221 18.11 6.51 -11.25
N GLY A 222 16.80 6.66 -11.24
CA GLY A 222 15.99 7.03 -12.39
C GLY A 222 15.30 8.36 -12.14
N ILE A 223 15.37 9.29 -13.10
CA ILE A 223 14.75 10.61 -13.00
C ILE A 223 13.70 10.81 -14.08
N ALA A 224 12.52 11.28 -13.70
CA ALA A 224 11.44 11.60 -14.61
C ALA A 224 10.81 12.95 -14.23
N ARG A 225 10.65 13.82 -15.22
CA ARG A 225 9.98 15.10 -15.05
C ARG A 225 8.47 14.94 -15.29
N SER A 226 7.68 15.43 -14.35
CA SER A 226 6.26 15.64 -14.48
C SER A 226 5.98 16.91 -15.27
N THR A 227 5.14 16.81 -16.29
CA THR A 227 4.35 17.96 -16.75
C THR A 227 3.03 17.95 -16.00
N ILE A 228 2.38 19.11 -15.81
CA ILE A 228 1.06 19.24 -15.12
C ILE A 228 0.00 18.21 -15.57
N SER A 229 0.12 17.67 -16.78
CA SER A 229 -0.79 16.66 -17.36
C SER A 229 -0.54 15.21 -16.92
N ARG A 230 0.63 14.86 -16.37
CA ARG A 230 1.00 13.47 -16.04
C ARG A 230 0.67 13.16 -14.58
N GLY A 231 -0.03 12.05 -14.34
CA GLY A 231 -0.36 11.58 -13.00
C GLY A 231 0.78 10.82 -12.33
N PHE A 232 0.72 10.66 -11.00
CA PHE A 232 1.75 9.98 -10.18
C PHE A 232 2.21 8.65 -10.78
N ALA A 233 1.28 7.79 -11.18
CA ALA A 233 1.58 6.46 -11.69
C ALA A 233 2.42 6.48 -12.98
N GLU A 234 2.18 7.44 -13.87
CA GLU A 234 2.91 7.56 -15.14
C GLU A 234 4.35 8.01 -14.91
N ILE A 235 4.55 9.04 -14.08
CA ILE A 235 5.90 9.55 -13.75
C ILE A 235 6.69 8.53 -12.94
N PHE A 236 6.03 7.85 -12.00
CA PHE A 236 6.64 6.78 -11.24
C PHE A 236 7.12 5.66 -12.16
N ALA A 237 6.29 5.21 -13.10
CA ALA A 237 6.68 4.19 -14.07
C ALA A 237 7.83 4.63 -15.00
N ALA A 238 7.86 5.91 -15.40
CA ALA A 238 8.95 6.46 -16.20
C ALA A 238 10.28 6.53 -15.42
N ALA A 239 10.24 6.97 -14.15
CA ALA A 239 11.40 6.98 -13.28
C ALA A 239 11.89 5.56 -12.95
N ASP A 240 10.97 4.62 -12.70
CA ASP A 240 11.28 3.21 -12.43
C ASP A 240 11.93 2.55 -13.64
N SER A 241 11.42 2.79 -14.85
CA SER A 241 12.03 2.29 -16.10
C SER A 241 13.46 2.81 -16.29
N ALA A 242 13.71 4.08 -15.96
CA ALA A 242 15.04 4.66 -15.99
C ALA A 242 15.96 4.05 -14.90
N LEU A 243 15.46 3.83 -13.69
CA LEU A 243 16.18 3.17 -12.60
C LEU A 243 16.54 1.73 -12.96
N TYR A 244 15.61 1.00 -13.57
CA TYR A 244 15.86 -0.35 -14.06
C TYR A 244 17.03 -0.36 -15.06
N LEU A 245 17.04 0.56 -16.02
CA LEU A 245 18.15 0.70 -16.97
C LEU A 245 19.46 1.13 -16.30
N ALA A 246 19.39 1.93 -15.24
CA ALA A 246 20.57 2.29 -14.46
C ALA A 246 21.21 1.06 -13.82
N LYS A 247 20.38 0.18 -13.23
CA LYS A 247 20.83 -1.09 -12.64
C LYS A 247 21.34 -2.07 -13.70
N ALA A 248 20.62 -2.22 -14.81
CA ALA A 248 20.99 -3.11 -15.91
C ALA A 248 22.26 -2.65 -16.64
N GLY A 249 22.48 -1.33 -16.73
CA GLY A 249 23.64 -0.72 -17.37
C GLY A 249 24.95 -0.86 -16.59
N GLY A 250 24.93 -1.44 -15.38
CA GLY A 250 26.12 -1.62 -14.55
C GLY A 250 26.08 -0.87 -13.21
N ARG A 251 24.91 -0.34 -12.81
CA ARG A 251 24.68 0.33 -11.53
C ARG A 251 25.49 1.63 -11.35
N ASN A 252 25.42 2.21 -10.16
CA ASN A 252 26.11 3.45 -9.77
C ASN A 252 26.00 4.55 -10.81
N ARG A 253 24.77 4.85 -11.25
CA ARG A 253 24.49 5.89 -12.27
C ARG A 253 23.08 6.44 -12.16
N ILE A 254 22.88 7.64 -12.69
CA ILE A 254 21.56 8.25 -12.87
C ILE A 254 21.18 8.20 -14.36
N ILE A 255 19.97 7.73 -14.66
CA ILE A 255 19.41 7.76 -16.02
C ILE A 255 18.15 8.61 -16.04
N ARG A 256 18.00 9.45 -17.08
CA ARG A 256 16.77 10.22 -17.32
C ARG A 256 15.77 9.40 -18.13
N ALA A 257 14.49 9.49 -17.80
CA ALA A 257 13.41 8.89 -18.58
C ALA A 257 13.41 9.38 -20.04
N SER A 258 13.75 10.65 -20.28
CA SER A 258 13.90 11.21 -21.64
C SER A 258 15.00 10.52 -22.47
N GLN A 259 16.04 9.97 -21.82
CA GLN A 259 17.06 9.16 -22.49
C GLN A 259 16.51 7.77 -22.86
N VAL A 260 15.59 7.22 -22.07
CA VAL A 260 14.93 5.93 -22.35
C VAL A 260 13.98 6.05 -23.54
N GLU A 261 13.20 7.13 -23.57
CA GLU A 261 12.29 7.46 -24.68
C GLU A 261 13.05 7.64 -26.00
N SER A 262 14.22 8.30 -25.99
CA SER A 262 15.03 8.47 -27.20
C SER A 262 15.67 7.17 -27.69
N LEU A 263 16.13 6.30 -26.78
CA LEU A 263 16.67 4.97 -27.12
C LEU A 263 15.60 4.06 -27.75
N THR A 264 14.39 4.08 -27.19
CA THR A 264 13.26 3.29 -27.73
C THR A 264 12.73 3.86 -29.05
N ALA A 265 12.68 5.19 -29.19
CA ALA A 265 12.31 5.84 -30.45
C ALA A 265 13.33 5.57 -31.57
N SER A 266 14.64 5.59 -31.27
CA SER A 266 15.71 5.28 -32.23
C SER A 266 15.70 3.82 -32.67
N GLN A 267 15.27 2.89 -31.82
CA GLN A 267 15.12 1.47 -32.18
C GLN A 267 13.90 1.22 -33.07
N ARG A 268 12.79 1.98 -32.89
CA ARG A 268 11.58 1.88 -33.72
C ARG A 268 11.72 2.55 -35.09
N SER A 269 12.70 3.43 -35.27
CA SER A 269 12.93 4.20 -36.51
C SER A 269 14.04 3.63 -37.39
N ARG A 270 14.63 2.48 -37.05
CA ARG A 270 15.46 1.71 -38.00
C ARG A 270 14.56 1.11 -39.09
N PRO A 271 14.78 1.42 -40.39
CA PRO A 271 14.12 0.69 -41.46
C PRO A 271 14.52 -0.78 -41.38
N GLU A 272 13.57 -1.70 -41.51
CA GLU A 272 13.89 -3.09 -41.84
C GLU A 272 14.77 -3.07 -43.09
N GLN A 273 16.02 -3.53 -42.98
CA GLN A 273 16.85 -3.75 -44.16
C GLN A 273 16.13 -4.80 -45.01
N PRO A 274 15.92 -4.56 -46.33
CA PRO A 274 15.42 -5.59 -47.22
C PRO A 274 16.38 -6.77 -47.14
N GLY A 275 15.87 -7.95 -46.77
CA GLY A 275 16.67 -9.16 -46.67
C GLY A 275 17.44 -9.42 -47.95
N ASP A 276 18.72 -9.77 -47.82
CA ASP A 276 19.56 -10.21 -48.93
C ASP A 276 18.83 -11.28 -49.76
N PRO A 277 18.85 -11.20 -51.11
CA PRO A 277 18.26 -12.24 -51.93
C PRO A 277 18.97 -13.57 -51.67
N LEU A 278 18.18 -14.61 -51.35
CA LEU A 278 18.65 -15.98 -51.21
C LEU A 278 19.51 -16.38 -52.43
N PRO A 279 20.68 -17.03 -52.24
CA PRO A 279 21.46 -17.50 -53.36
C PRO A 279 20.68 -18.56 -54.14
N MET A 280 20.46 -18.31 -55.43
CA MET A 280 19.92 -19.29 -56.37
C MET A 280 20.81 -20.54 -56.36
N GLN A 281 20.29 -21.64 -55.81
CA GLN A 281 20.88 -22.96 -55.97
C GLN A 281 20.83 -23.33 -57.46
N ARG A 282 22.00 -23.36 -58.10
CA ARG A 282 22.18 -24.00 -59.41
C ARG A 282 21.96 -25.50 -59.24
N ARG A 283 20.91 -26.03 -59.89
CA ARG A 283 20.73 -27.46 -60.11
C ARG A 283 21.78 -27.94 -61.11
N ALA A 284 22.50 -29.00 -60.74
CA ALA A 284 23.16 -29.94 -61.63
C ALA A 284 22.63 -31.33 -61.27
#